data_AF-A0A351R9Y1-F1
#
_entry.id   AF-A0A351R9Y1-F1
#
_cell.length_a   1.000
_cell.length_b   1.000
_cell.length_c   1.000
_cell.angle_alpha   90.00
_cell.angle_beta   90.00
_cell.angle_gamma   90.00
#
_symmetry.space_group_name_H-M   'P 1'
#
loop_
_entity.id
_entity.type
_entity.pdbx_description
1 polymer ?
#
loop_
_entity_poly.entity_id
_entity_poly.type
_entity_poly.pdbx_seq_one_letter_code
_entity_poly.pdbx_strand_id
1 'polypeptide(L)' 'MSQLPPCPQCNSEYTYEDGDRYVCPECAHEWLINGSAEGVDEVRVIKDSNGNVLQDG' A
#
# COMPACT_ATOMS: atom_id res chain seq x y z
N MET A 1 -20.88 -5.58 12.18
CA MET A 1 -20.85 -4.51 11.17
C MET A 1 -19.40 -4.18 10.93
N SER A 2 -18.82 -4.68 9.84
CA SER A 2 -17.42 -4.40 9.48
C SER A 2 -17.31 -2.90 9.20
N GLN A 3 -16.80 -2.14 10.16
CA GLN A 3 -16.55 -0.71 10.00
C GLN A 3 -15.25 -0.55 9.25
N LEU A 4 -15.38 -0.33 7.94
CA LEU A 4 -14.28 0.03 7.06
C LEU A 4 -13.69 1.39 7.50
N PRO A 5 -12.37 1.61 7.39
CA PRO A 5 -11.78 2.87 7.81
C PRO A 5 -12.29 4.02 6.93
N PRO A 6 -12.49 5.22 7.50
CA PRO A 6 -12.81 6.39 6.70
C PRO A 6 -11.64 6.74 5.77
N CYS A 7 -11.95 7.37 4.65
CA CYS A 7 -10.96 7.79 3.68
C CYS A 7 -9.94 8.75 4.29
N PRO A 8 -8.62 8.53 4.17
CA PRO A 8 -7.60 9.40 4.75
C PRO A 8 -7.50 10.78 4.05
N GLN A 9 -8.02 10.92 2.83
CA GLN A 9 -7.89 12.16 2.05
C GLN A 9 -9.07 13.13 2.25
N CYS A 10 -10.29 12.61 2.43
CA CYS A 10 -11.50 13.42 2.59
C CYS A 10 -12.30 13.11 3.86
N ASN A 11 -11.85 12.15 4.67
CA ASN A 11 -12.49 11.72 5.92
C ASN A 11 -13.92 11.17 5.75
N SER A 12 -14.25 10.71 4.54
CA SER A 12 -15.53 10.08 4.22
C SER A 12 -15.66 8.71 4.87
N GLU A 13 -16.82 8.39 5.43
CA GLU A 13 -17.13 7.09 6.03
C GLU A 13 -17.62 6.06 4.99
N TYR A 14 -17.80 6.48 3.73
CA TYR A 14 -18.36 5.65 2.65
C TYR A 14 -17.30 4.90 1.84
N THR A 15 -16.24 4.42 2.50
CA THR A 15 -15.23 3.57 1.86
C THR A 15 -15.80 2.19 1.54
N TYR A 16 -15.40 1.61 0.40
CA TYR A 16 -15.68 0.21 0.07
C TYR A 16 -14.39 -0.55 -0.26
N GLU A 17 -14.42 -1.88 -0.12
CA GLU A 17 -13.34 -2.77 -0.52
C GLU A 17 -13.52 -3.22 -1.98
N ASP A 18 -12.47 -3.09 -2.79
CA ASP A 18 -12.33 -3.56 -4.15
C ASP A 18 -11.11 -4.49 -4.22
N GLY A 19 -11.37 -5.80 -4.02
CA GLY A 19 -10.30 -6.79 -3.92
C GLY A 19 -9.43 -6.57 -2.68
N ASP A 20 -8.15 -6.24 -2.88
CA ASP A 20 -7.19 -5.96 -1.81
C ASP A 20 -7.03 -4.45 -1.51
N ARG A 21 -7.90 -3.62 -2.08
CA ARG A 21 -7.81 -2.16 -1.99
C ARG A 21 -9.10 -1.57 -1.42
N TYR A 22 -8.97 -0.54 -0.61
CA TYR A 22 -10.05 0.34 -0.24
C TYR A 22 -10.19 1.46 -1.27
N VAL A 23 -11.43 1.79 -1.61
CA VAL A 23 -11.79 2.83 -2.58
C VAL A 23 -12.79 3.80 -1.96
N CYS A 24 -12.52 5.09 -2.11
CA CYS A 24 -13.41 6.15 -1.68
C CYS A 24 -14.21 6.71 -2.88
N PRO A 25 -15.55 6.63 -2.89
CA PRO A 25 -16.38 7.14 -3.99
C PRO A 25 -16.49 8.67 -4.02
N GLU A 26 -16.15 9.37 -2.93
CA GLU A 26 -16.27 10.83 -2.88
C GLU A 26 -15.08 11.56 -3.50
N CYS A 27 -13.87 11.00 -3.37
CA CYS A 27 -12.64 11.61 -3.88
C CYS A 27 -11.87 10.72 -4.85
N ALA A 28 -12.36 9.52 -5.15
CA ALA A 28 -11.70 8.51 -5.96
C ALA A 28 -10.30 8.11 -5.43
N HIS A 29 -10.07 8.23 -4.12
CA HIS A 29 -8.83 7.78 -3.50
C HIS A 29 -8.85 6.27 -3.28
N GLU A 30 -7.78 5.59 -3.68
CA GLU A 30 -7.58 4.15 -3.57
C GLU A 30 -6.34 3.82 -2.73
N TRP A 31 -6.46 2.93 -1.75
CA TRP A 31 -5.36 2.52 -0.85
C TRP A 31 -5.44 1.04 -0.48
N LEU A 32 -4.37 0.44 0.02
CA LEU A 32 -4.33 -1.00 0.33
C LEU A 32 -5.03 -1.32 1.66
N ILE A 33 -5.73 -2.46 1.71
CA ILE A 33 -6.54 -2.88 2.86
C ILE A 33 -5.70 -3.23 4.08
N ASN A 34 -4.54 -3.85 3.86
CA ASN A 34 -3.67 -4.23 4.96
C ASN A 34 -2.21 -4.25 4.57
N GLY A 35 -1.69 -3.15 4.00
CA GLY A 35 -0.26 -3.08 3.68
C GLY A 35 0.24 -4.35 3.01
N SER A 36 -0.59 -4.94 2.14
CA SER A 36 -0.32 -6.19 1.44
C SER A 36 0.81 -5.88 0.50
N ALA A 37 2.00 -5.97 1.07
CA ALA A 37 3.22 -6.28 0.39
C ALA A 37 3.05 -7.69 -0.19
N GLU A 38 2.12 -7.84 -1.14
CA GLU A 38 2.22 -8.86 -2.15
C GLU A 38 3.49 -8.53 -2.93
N GLY A 39 4.59 -9.15 -2.49
CA GLY A 39 5.79 -9.27 -3.31
C GLY A 39 6.61 -8.00 -3.46
N VAL A 40 6.95 -7.30 -2.36
CA VAL A 40 8.35 -6.81 -2.28
C VAL A 40 9.23 -8.00 -1.90
N ASP A 41 9.21 -8.96 -2.82
CA ASP A 41 10.28 -9.89 -3.05
C ASP A 41 11.53 -9.04 -3.33
N GLU A 42 12.37 -8.95 -2.31
CA GLU A 42 13.79 -9.20 -2.49
C GLU A 42 14.57 -8.29 -3.46
N VAL A 43 14.32 -6.98 -3.46
CA VAL A 43 15.40 -6.04 -3.81
C VAL A 43 15.50 -4.94 -2.78
N ARG A 44 15.82 -5.32 -1.54
CA ARG A 44 16.69 -4.46 -0.74
C ARG A 44 17.97 -4.35 -1.55
N VAL A 45 18.08 -3.29 -2.35
CA VAL A 45 19.32 -2.91 -3.02
C VAL A 45 20.31 -2.61 -1.89
N ILE A 46 21.04 -3.63 -1.44
CA ILE A 46 22.08 -3.47 -0.44
C ILE A 46 23.19 -2.74 -1.16
N LYS A 47 23.38 -1.46 -0.80
CA LYS A 47 24.48 -0.66 -1.29
C LYS A 47 25.62 -0.76 -0.31
N ASP A 48 26.82 -1.05 -0.79
CA ASP A 48 28.03 -0.91 0.02
C ASP A 48 28.29 0.57 0.34
N SER A 49 29.18 0.85 1.31
CA SER A 49 29.61 2.22 1.65
C SER A 49 30.20 3.01 0.46
N ASN A 50 30.60 2.31 -0.61
CA ASN A 50 31.05 2.89 -1.87
C ASN A 50 29.92 3.13 -2.90
N GLY A 51 28.67 2.82 -2.58
CA GLY A 51 27.50 3.05 -3.43
C GLY A 51 27.21 1.96 -4.48
N ASN A 52 27.94 0.85 -4.47
CA ASN A 52 27.73 -0.27 -5.39
C ASN A 52 26.57 -1.15 -4.95
N VAL A 53 25.69 -1.51 -5.89
CA VAL A 53 24.56 -2.43 -5.68
C VAL A 53 25.09 -3.86 -5.59
N LEU A 54 24.98 -4.49 -4.42
CA LEU A 54 25.21 -5.92 -4.28
C LEU A 54 23.98 -6.68 -4.79
N GLN A 55 24.19 -7.53 -5.79
CA GLN A 55 23.26 -8.61 -6.11
C GLN A 55 23.64 -9.83 -5.27
N ASP A 56 22.63 -10.51 -4.72
CA ASP A 56 22.83 -11.84 -4.15
C ASP A 56 23.06 -12.82 -5.31
N GLY A 57 24.33 -13.19 -5.53
CA GLY A 57 24.76 -14.33 -6.36
C GLY A 57 24.76 -14.14 -7.87
#